data_AF-A0A535LNK6-F1
#
_entry.id   AF-A0A535LNK6-F1
#
_cell.length_a   1.000
_cell.length_b   1.000
_cell.length_c   1.000
_cell.angle_alpha   90.00
_cell.angle_beta   90.00
_cell.angle_gamma   90.00
#
_symmetry.space_group_name_H-M   'P 1'
#
loop_
_entity.id
_entity.type
_entity.pdbx_description
1 polymer ?
#
loop_
_entity_poly.entity_id
_entity_poly.type
_entity_poly.pdbx_seq_one_letter_code
_entity_poly.pdbx_strand_id
1 'polypeptide(L)'
;MAARFTWSMDLTRSINARWPGRSSASWRNSEQDTQTLMEDPFLIRSKDATELFIVRHGDALPDADEIIPGGVYDDLPLSRLGCEQAQTLAERLGSVHFAAIYSSPLRRCQETAAPLAQRLELNPILVPALKEIKLGNIRPLPDHGEDLSILTEALKERQIDIVRIAG
;
A
#
# COMPACT_ATOMS: atom_id res chain seq x y z
N MET A 1 15.86 13.39 -5.55
CA MET A 1 14.67 12.52 -5.59
C MET A 1 14.70 11.65 -4.35
N ALA A 2 14.13 12.15 -3.23
CA ALA A 2 14.11 11.45 -1.95
C ALA A 2 12.64 11.21 -1.57
N ALA A 3 12.27 9.94 -1.44
CA ALA A 3 10.93 9.53 -1.03
C ALA A 3 10.87 9.48 0.51
N ARG A 4 9.82 10.08 1.08
CA ARG A 4 9.53 10.03 2.52
C ARG A 4 8.74 8.76 2.80
N PHE A 5 9.08 8.08 3.88
CA PHE A 5 8.40 6.87 4.33
C PHE A 5 7.73 7.16 5.66
N THR A 6 6.40 7.09 5.71
CA THR A 6 5.64 7.04 6.96
C THR A 6 5.01 5.67 7.10
N TRP A 7 5.50 4.90 8.07
CA TRP A 7 4.80 3.72 8.60
C TRP A 7 3.78 4.20 9.63
N SER A 8 2.49 3.94 9.42
CA SER A 8 1.47 4.09 10.46
C SER A 8 1.04 2.70 10.91
N MET A 9 1.42 2.35 12.13
CA MET A 9 1.10 1.07 12.76
C MET A 9 -0.05 1.20 13.78
N ASP A 10 -0.70 2.36 13.88
CA ASP A 10 -1.76 2.55 14.86
C ASP A 10 -2.75 3.64 14.44
N LEU A 11 -4.03 3.26 14.38
CA LEU A 11 -5.11 4.03 13.75
C LEU A 11 -6.01 4.75 14.77
N THR A 12 -5.50 5.16 15.92
CA THR A 12 -6.35 5.62 17.03
C THR A 12 -6.05 7.00 17.64
N ARG A 13 -5.18 7.86 17.09
CA ARG A 13 -5.03 9.22 17.65
C ARG A 13 -5.08 10.36 16.64
N SER A 14 -6.10 11.19 16.86
CA SER A 14 -6.38 12.50 16.26
C SER A 14 -5.27 13.51 16.57
N ILE A 15 -4.80 14.25 15.57
CA ILE A 15 -4.14 15.54 15.74
C ILE A 15 -4.72 16.55 14.74
N ASN A 16 -5.34 17.58 15.31
CA ASN A 16 -5.73 18.81 14.63
C ASN A 16 -4.48 19.64 14.34
N ALA A 17 -4.25 20.05 13.09
CA ALA A 17 -3.41 21.21 12.80
C ALA A 17 -3.78 21.85 11.46
N ARG A 18 -4.34 23.06 11.55
CA ARG A 18 -4.72 23.96 10.46
C ARG A 18 -3.51 24.80 10.07
N TRP A 19 -3.15 24.93 8.78
CA TRP A 19 -2.06 25.82 8.36
C TRP A 19 -2.31 26.58 7.04
N PRO A 20 -1.90 27.87 6.95
CA PRO A 20 -2.19 28.74 5.81
C PRO A 20 -0.99 28.97 4.86
N GLY A 21 -1.29 29.33 3.60
CA GLY A 21 -0.60 30.39 2.86
C GLY A 21 0.65 30.05 2.00
N ARG A 22 0.45 29.98 0.68
CA ARG A 22 1.48 29.94 -0.39
C ARG A 22 2.23 31.27 -0.56
N SER A 23 3.47 31.20 -1.02
CA SER A 23 3.98 32.05 -2.13
C SER A 23 5.29 31.53 -2.73
N SER A 24 5.46 31.83 -4.01
CA SER A 24 6.46 31.41 -5.01
C SER A 24 7.83 32.09 -4.90
N ALA A 25 8.92 31.44 -5.35
CA ALA A 25 9.83 31.95 -6.40
C ALA A 25 11.12 31.10 -6.62
N SER A 26 11.44 30.98 -7.91
CA SER A 26 12.70 30.76 -8.67
C SER A 26 14.03 30.34 -8.03
N TRP A 27 14.66 29.37 -8.69
CA TRP A 27 15.92 28.67 -8.39
C TRP A 27 17.22 29.38 -8.83
N ARG A 28 18.29 29.26 -8.02
CA ARG A 28 19.71 29.21 -8.45
C ARG A 28 20.69 28.67 -7.37
N ASN A 29 21.57 27.75 -7.80
CA ASN A 29 22.88 27.27 -7.28
C ASN A 29 23.00 26.27 -6.09
N SER A 30 23.93 25.33 -6.28
CA SER A 30 24.02 23.96 -5.75
C SER A 30 24.84 23.73 -4.47
N GLU A 31 25.30 24.77 -3.77
CA GLU A 31 26.01 24.64 -2.47
C GLU A 31 25.11 24.95 -1.27
N GLN A 32 24.05 25.74 -1.47
CA GLN A 32 23.04 26.00 -0.45
C GLN A 32 22.10 24.80 -0.23
N ASP A 33 21.92 23.95 -1.25
CA ASP A 33 21.07 22.76 -1.20
C ASP A 33 21.56 21.77 -0.12
N THR A 34 22.87 21.57 0.02
CA THR A 34 23.43 20.62 0.99
C THR A 34 23.24 21.06 2.44
N GLN A 35 23.32 22.36 2.74
CA GLN A 35 23.03 22.88 4.08
C GLN A 35 21.53 22.85 4.39
N THR A 36 20.68 23.17 3.41
CA THR A 36 19.22 23.11 3.54
C THR A 36 18.72 21.67 3.80
N LEU A 37 19.33 20.67 3.16
CA LEU A 37 19.07 19.25 3.40
C LEU A 37 19.48 18.78 4.81
N MET A 38 20.51 19.38 5.42
CA MET A 38 20.93 19.09 6.79
C MET A 38 20.01 19.70 7.84
N GLU A 39 19.42 20.88 7.56
CA GLU A 39 18.46 21.54 8.45
C GLU A 39 17.08 20.87 8.43
N ASP A 40 16.76 20.15 7.35
CA ASP A 40 15.51 19.42 7.18
C ASP A 40 15.72 18.10 6.41
N PRO A 41 16.26 17.07 7.09
CA PRO A 41 16.61 15.79 6.45
C PRO A 41 15.40 15.05 5.89
N PHE A 42 14.19 15.42 6.33
CA PHE A 42 12.95 14.86 5.84
C PHE A 42 12.28 15.73 4.79
N LEU A 43 12.82 16.92 4.45
CA LEU A 43 12.21 17.86 3.51
C LEU A 43 10.82 18.38 3.97
N ILE A 44 10.54 18.43 5.28
CA ILE A 44 9.29 18.97 5.90
C ILE A 44 8.89 20.34 5.34
N ARG A 45 9.87 21.20 5.07
CA ARG A 45 9.72 22.62 4.73
C ARG A 45 10.07 22.90 3.27
N SER A 46 10.54 21.90 2.52
CA SER A 46 10.89 22.08 1.12
C SER A 46 9.63 22.13 0.27
N LYS A 47 9.46 23.22 -0.50
CA LYS A 47 8.32 23.43 -1.40
C LYS A 47 8.30 22.47 -2.59
N ASP A 48 9.45 21.87 -2.91
CA ASP A 48 9.65 21.00 -4.07
C ASP A 48 9.74 19.51 -3.66
N ALA A 49 9.45 19.21 -2.40
CA ALA A 49 9.39 17.84 -1.91
C ALA A 49 8.14 17.12 -2.42
N THR A 50 8.32 15.84 -2.73
CA THR A 50 7.19 14.93 -3.00
C THR A 50 6.94 14.09 -1.75
N GLU A 51 5.69 14.06 -1.30
CA GLU A 51 5.26 13.16 -0.24
C GLU A 51 4.82 11.82 -0.85
N LEU A 52 5.29 10.72 -0.27
CA LEU A 52 4.93 9.37 -0.70
C LEU A 52 4.17 8.68 0.43
N PHE A 53 2.96 8.23 0.13
CA PHE A 53 2.17 7.39 1.01
C PHE A 53 2.35 5.95 0.55
N ILE A 54 2.84 5.09 1.45
CA ILE A 54 3.04 3.67 1.16
C ILE A 54 1.99 2.89 1.93
N VAL A 55 1.13 2.22 1.18
CA VAL A 55 0.02 1.44 1.73
C VAL A 55 0.22 0.00 1.32
N ARG A 56 0.25 -0.89 2.31
CA ARG A 56 0.18 -2.34 2.07
C ARG A 56 -1.25 -2.69 1.64
N HIS A 57 -1.38 -3.69 0.76
CA HIS A 57 -2.71 -4.21 0.41
C HIS A 57 -3.48 -4.65 1.67
N GLY A 58 -4.82 -4.54 1.62
CA GLY A 58 -5.70 -5.06 2.65
C GLY A 58 -5.60 -6.59 2.75
N ASP A 59 -6.21 -7.16 3.79
CA ASP A 59 -6.21 -8.59 3.99
C ASP A 59 -6.74 -9.37 2.76
N ALA A 60 -6.04 -10.44 2.39
CA ALA A 60 -6.33 -11.26 1.21
C ALA A 60 -6.45 -12.74 1.57
N LEU A 61 -6.57 -13.05 2.88
CA LEU A 61 -6.77 -14.41 3.35
C LEU A 61 -8.26 -14.63 3.56
N PRO A 62 -8.87 -15.57 2.81
CA PRO A 62 -10.29 -15.80 2.95
C PRO A 62 -10.65 -16.37 4.33
N ASP A 63 -11.85 -16.01 4.80
CA ASP A 63 -12.53 -16.78 5.85
C ASP A 63 -12.98 -18.16 5.30
N ALA A 64 -13.36 -19.09 6.20
CA ALA A 64 -13.68 -20.47 5.81
C ALA A 64 -14.86 -20.60 4.83
N ASP A 65 -15.72 -19.59 4.76
CA ASP A 65 -16.88 -19.47 3.88
C ASP A 65 -16.61 -18.61 2.63
N GLU A 66 -15.41 -18.05 2.47
CA GLU A 66 -15.05 -17.21 1.33
C GLU A 66 -14.42 -18.04 0.19
N ILE A 67 -14.94 -17.83 -1.02
CA ILE A 67 -14.48 -18.53 -2.24
C ILE A 67 -13.25 -17.83 -2.79
N ILE A 68 -12.14 -18.57 -2.94
CA ILE A 68 -10.98 -18.10 -3.72
C ILE A 68 -11.16 -18.50 -5.19
N PRO A 69 -11.31 -17.54 -6.12
CA PRO A 69 -11.30 -17.86 -7.54
C PRO A 69 -9.92 -18.36 -7.95
N GLY A 70 -9.83 -19.62 -8.38
CA GLY A 70 -8.64 -20.18 -9.02
C GLY A 70 -7.46 -20.56 -8.11
N GLY A 71 -7.50 -20.22 -6.81
CA GLY A 71 -6.48 -20.64 -5.82
C GLY A 71 -5.04 -20.23 -6.12
N VAL A 72 -4.84 -19.27 -7.03
CA VAL A 72 -3.53 -18.74 -7.42
C VAL A 72 -3.16 -17.59 -6.49
N TYR A 73 -2.05 -17.72 -5.76
CA TYR A 73 -1.57 -16.69 -4.82
C TYR A 73 -1.43 -15.29 -5.45
N ASP A 74 -0.97 -15.22 -6.69
CA ASP A 74 -0.77 -13.97 -7.44
C ASP A 74 -2.10 -13.33 -7.91
N ASP A 75 -3.21 -14.06 -7.84
CA ASP A 75 -4.55 -13.60 -8.23
C ASP A 75 -5.56 -13.60 -7.05
N LEU A 76 -5.05 -13.68 -5.81
CA LEU A 76 -5.92 -13.60 -4.64
C LEU A 76 -6.65 -12.24 -4.59
N PRO A 77 -7.99 -12.24 -4.46
CA PRO A 77 -8.76 -11.05 -4.15
C PRO A 77 -8.54 -10.65 -2.68
N LEU A 78 -9.06 -9.48 -2.31
CA LEU A 78 -9.26 -9.13 -0.91
C LEU A 78 -10.29 -10.05 -0.25
N SER A 79 -10.07 -10.37 1.03
CA SER A 79 -11.10 -10.95 1.89
C SER A 79 -12.18 -9.89 2.19
N ARG A 80 -13.27 -10.28 2.84
CA ARG A 80 -14.26 -9.31 3.34
C ARG A 80 -13.62 -8.29 4.28
N LEU A 81 -12.73 -8.73 5.18
CA LEU A 81 -11.96 -7.84 6.04
C LEU A 81 -11.07 -6.90 5.20
N GLY A 82 -10.41 -7.41 4.17
CA GLY A 82 -9.61 -6.60 3.25
C GLY A 82 -10.44 -5.52 2.54
N CYS A 83 -11.65 -5.85 2.12
CA CYS A 83 -12.59 -4.89 1.53
C CYS A 83 -12.96 -3.78 2.51
N GLU A 84 -13.27 -4.12 3.76
CA GLU A 84 -13.56 -3.14 4.84
C GLU A 84 -12.35 -2.22 5.10
N GLN A 85 -11.14 -2.78 5.09
CA GLN A 85 -9.90 -2.01 5.23
C GLN A 85 -9.68 -1.05 4.06
N ALA A 86 -9.93 -1.49 2.82
CA ALA A 86 -9.81 -0.66 1.62
C ALA A 86 -10.81 0.51 1.65
N GLN A 87 -12.04 0.27 2.11
CA GLN A 87 -13.04 1.31 2.28
C GLN A 87 -12.63 2.32 3.37
N THR A 88 -12.16 1.83 4.51
CA THR A 88 -11.66 2.67 5.62
C THR A 88 -10.47 3.54 5.18
N LEU A 89 -9.57 2.99 4.36
CA LEU A 89 -8.46 3.73 3.77
C LEU A 89 -8.97 4.90 2.92
N ALA A 90 -9.96 4.64 2.06
CA ALA A 90 -10.56 5.66 1.20
C ALA A 90 -11.25 6.77 1.99
N GLU A 91 -11.92 6.42 3.09
CA GLU A 91 -12.54 7.40 3.98
C GLU A 91 -11.50 8.31 4.65
N ARG A 92 -10.39 7.74 5.11
CA ARG A 92 -9.32 8.48 5.79
C ARG A 92 -8.53 9.38 4.86
N LEU A 93 -8.19 8.89 3.67
CA LEU A 93 -7.31 9.59 2.74
C LEU A 93 -8.06 10.35 1.66
N GLY A 94 -9.38 10.20 1.55
CA GLY A 94 -10.19 10.80 0.49
C GLY A 94 -10.29 12.32 0.51
N SER A 95 -9.80 12.99 1.56
CA SER A 95 -9.68 14.46 1.63
C SER A 95 -8.27 14.96 1.36
N VAL A 96 -7.28 14.06 1.25
CA VAL A 96 -5.90 14.40 0.94
C VAL A 96 -5.75 14.54 -0.57
N HIS A 97 -5.02 15.56 -1.00
CA HIS A 97 -4.74 15.76 -2.41
C HIS A 97 -3.60 14.85 -2.86
N PHE A 98 -3.90 13.93 -3.77
CA PHE A 98 -2.90 13.10 -4.43
C PHE A 98 -2.77 13.49 -5.89
N ALA A 99 -1.53 13.55 -6.37
CA ALA A 99 -1.25 13.77 -7.80
C ALA A 99 -1.39 12.47 -8.61
N ALA A 100 -1.14 11.31 -8.00
CA ALA A 100 -1.18 10.01 -8.65
C ALA A 100 -1.33 8.88 -7.63
N ILE A 101 -1.83 7.74 -8.10
CA ILE A 101 -1.84 6.47 -7.38
C ILE A 101 -1.02 5.48 -8.19
N TYR A 102 -0.09 4.79 -7.54
CA TYR A 102 0.69 3.70 -8.12
C TYR A 102 0.33 2.41 -7.39
N SER A 103 0.15 1.32 -8.12
CA SER A 103 -0.18 0.03 -7.52
C SER A 103 0.58 -1.12 -8.18
N SER A 104 0.79 -2.18 -7.41
CA SER A 104 1.19 -3.47 -7.96
C SER A 104 0.09 -4.01 -8.88
N PRO A 105 0.42 -4.73 -9.95
CA PRO A 105 -0.57 -5.36 -10.81
C PRO A 105 -1.30 -6.56 -10.14
N LEU A 106 -0.95 -6.93 -8.91
CA LEU A 106 -1.64 -8.00 -8.18
C LEU A 106 -3.08 -7.58 -7.83
N ARG A 107 -4.02 -8.52 -7.95
CA ARG A 107 -5.46 -8.25 -7.79
C ARG A 107 -5.80 -7.59 -6.44
N ARG A 108 -5.37 -8.18 -5.32
CA ARG A 108 -5.51 -7.59 -3.96
C ARG A 108 -5.02 -6.13 -3.85
N CYS A 109 -3.94 -5.77 -4.55
CA CYS A 109 -3.40 -4.40 -4.52
C CYS A 109 -4.29 -3.44 -5.32
N GLN A 110 -4.84 -3.89 -6.45
CA GLN A 110 -5.78 -3.11 -7.25
C GLN A 110 -7.09 -2.89 -6.48
N GLU A 111 -7.63 -3.96 -5.88
CA GLU A 111 -8.86 -3.89 -5.08
C GLU A 111 -8.69 -3.01 -3.83
N THR A 112 -7.49 -2.99 -3.22
CA THR A 112 -7.20 -2.07 -2.09
C THR A 112 -7.24 -0.60 -2.52
N ALA A 113 -6.68 -0.30 -3.71
CA ALA A 113 -6.59 1.07 -4.21
C ALA A 113 -7.91 1.59 -4.78
N ALA A 114 -8.79 0.69 -5.24
CA ALA A 114 -9.97 1.04 -6.02
C ALA A 114 -10.93 2.03 -5.31
N PRO A 115 -11.31 1.86 -4.03
CA PRO A 115 -12.22 2.80 -3.37
C PRO A 115 -11.63 4.20 -3.24
N LEU A 116 -10.33 4.31 -2.95
CA LEU A 116 -9.63 5.60 -2.86
C LEU A 116 -9.49 6.25 -4.24
N ALA A 117 -9.13 5.45 -5.25
CA ALA A 117 -9.01 5.90 -6.63
C ALA A 117 -10.32 6.46 -7.18
N GLN A 118 -11.44 5.76 -6.94
CA GLN A 118 -12.78 6.22 -7.30
C GLN A 118 -13.11 7.55 -6.63
N ARG A 119 -12.83 7.67 -5.32
CA ARG A 119 -13.14 8.86 -4.54
C ARG A 119 -12.33 10.09 -4.97
N LEU A 120 -11.08 9.88 -5.38
CA LEU A 120 -10.18 10.94 -5.85
C LEU A 120 -10.29 11.20 -7.36
N GLU A 121 -11.10 10.42 -8.08
CA GLU A 121 -11.22 10.45 -9.54
C GLU A 121 -9.86 10.26 -10.25
N LEU A 122 -9.02 9.37 -9.70
CA LEU A 122 -7.70 9.04 -10.23
C LEU A 122 -7.69 7.63 -10.82
N ASN A 123 -6.96 7.46 -11.92
CA ASN A 123 -6.68 6.14 -12.50
C ASN A 123 -5.35 5.61 -11.96
N PRO A 124 -5.33 4.48 -11.23
CA PRO A 124 -4.09 3.90 -10.73
C PRO A 124 -3.14 3.48 -11.86
N ILE A 125 -1.86 3.79 -11.70
CA ILE A 125 -0.79 3.39 -12.61
C ILE A 125 -0.21 2.07 -12.09
N LEU A 126 -0.33 1.01 -12.89
CA LEU A 126 0.21 -0.31 -12.53
C LEU A 126 1.71 -0.36 -12.78
N VAL A 127 2.47 -0.72 -11.75
CA VAL A 127 3.93 -0.81 -11.80
C VAL A 127 4.37 -2.24 -11.53
N PRO A 128 4.78 -3.02 -12.56
CA PRO A 128 5.17 -4.42 -12.39
C PRO A 128 6.30 -4.66 -11.39
N ALA A 129 7.19 -3.68 -11.21
CA ALA A 129 8.28 -3.73 -10.23
C ALA A 129 7.81 -3.66 -8.76
N LEU A 130 6.54 -3.31 -8.51
CA LEU A 130 5.92 -3.32 -7.18
C LEU A 130 5.29 -4.67 -6.82
N LYS A 131 5.42 -5.70 -7.67
CA LYS A 131 5.00 -7.06 -7.30
C LYS A 131 5.77 -7.49 -6.05
N GLU A 132 5.06 -8.17 -5.15
CA GLU A 132 5.68 -8.79 -3.97
C GLU A 132 6.83 -9.71 -4.38
N ILE A 133 7.83 -9.81 -3.51
CA ILE A 133 8.97 -10.69 -3.74
C ILE A 133 8.45 -12.13 -3.84
N LYS A 134 8.86 -12.84 -4.89
CA LYS A 134 8.69 -14.29 -4.95
C LYS A 134 9.57 -14.92 -3.88
N LEU A 135 9.00 -15.14 -2.71
CA LEU A 135 9.61 -15.98 -1.70
C LEU A 135 9.63 -17.40 -2.27
N GLY A 136 10.83 -17.93 -2.54
CA GLY A 136 11.11 -19.09 -3.42
C GLY A 136 10.28 -20.36 -3.18
N ASN A 137 10.92 -21.47 -2.79
CA ASN A 137 10.20 -22.73 -2.56
C ASN A 137 9.47 -22.70 -1.21
N ILE A 138 8.45 -21.84 -1.09
CA ILE A 138 7.47 -22.01 -0.03
C ILE A 138 6.53 -23.12 -0.46
N ARG A 139 6.05 -23.91 0.53
CA ARG A 139 5.15 -25.05 0.38
C ARG A 139 4.23 -24.89 -0.84
N PRO A 140 4.25 -25.82 -1.80
CA PRO A 140 3.35 -25.76 -2.94
C PRO A 140 1.91 -25.74 -2.43
N LEU A 141 1.10 -24.85 -3.00
CA LEU A 141 -0.34 -24.88 -2.73
C LEU A 141 -0.89 -26.17 -3.35
N PRO A 142 -1.84 -26.85 -2.69
CA PRO A 142 -2.48 -28.03 -3.25
C PRO A 142 -3.12 -27.72 -4.61
N ASP A 143 -3.30 -28.72 -5.47
CA ASP A 143 -4.08 -28.59 -6.70
C ASP A 143 -5.56 -28.67 -6.29
N HIS A 144 -6.29 -27.56 -6.34
CA HIS A 144 -7.58 -27.45 -5.65
C HIS A 144 -8.72 -28.08 -6.45
N GLY A 145 -9.17 -29.26 -6.02
CA GLY A 145 -10.52 -29.76 -6.31
C GLY A 145 -11.46 -29.35 -5.17
N GLU A 146 -12.28 -28.31 -5.39
CA GLU A 146 -13.44 -27.84 -4.59
C GLU A 146 -13.29 -27.57 -3.07
N ASP A 147 -12.27 -28.08 -2.37
CA ASP A 147 -12.12 -27.93 -0.92
C ASP A 147 -11.33 -26.67 -0.53
N LEU A 148 -12.08 -25.58 -0.35
CA LEU A 148 -11.56 -24.28 0.07
C LEU A 148 -10.92 -24.31 1.47
N SER A 149 -11.28 -25.25 2.33
CA SER A 149 -10.75 -25.32 3.69
C SER A 149 -9.27 -25.69 3.71
N ILE A 150 -8.87 -26.63 2.83
CA ILE A 150 -7.49 -27.07 2.66
C ILE A 150 -6.62 -25.95 2.08
N LEU A 151 -7.15 -25.20 1.11
CA LEU A 151 -6.46 -24.06 0.51
C LEU A 151 -6.28 -22.92 1.52
N THR A 152 -7.31 -22.59 2.29
CA THR A 152 -7.24 -21.57 3.33
C THR A 152 -6.21 -21.92 4.39
N GLU A 153 -6.18 -23.18 4.85
CA GLU A 153 -5.16 -23.63 5.81
C GLU A 153 -3.75 -23.57 5.20
N ALA A 154 -3.57 -24.03 3.96
CA ALA A 154 -2.29 -23.94 3.26
C ALA A 154 -1.81 -22.49 3.07
N LEU A 155 -2.73 -21.54 2.82
CA LEU A 155 -2.41 -20.11 2.73
C LEU A 155 -2.01 -19.51 4.08
N LYS A 156 -2.70 -19.91 5.17
CA LYS A 156 -2.34 -19.50 6.54
C LYS A 156 -0.96 -20.02 6.94
N GLU A 157 -0.70 -21.30 6.71
CA GLU A 157 0.62 -21.91 6.93
C GLU A 157 1.70 -21.22 6.10
N ARG A 158 1.40 -20.94 4.82
CA ARG A 158 2.30 -20.20 3.93
C ARG A 158 2.59 -18.80 4.45
N GLN A 159 1.58 -18.09 4.97
CA GLN A 159 1.77 -16.77 5.55
C GLN A 159 2.69 -16.83 6.79
N ILE A 160 2.54 -17.85 7.63
CA ILE A 160 3.42 -18.09 8.79
C ILE A 160 4.86 -18.31 8.32
N ASP A 161 5.07 -19.12 7.29
CA ASP A 161 6.40 -19.38 6.73
C ASP A 161 7.02 -18.12 6.10
N ILE A 162 6.22 -17.29 5.42
CA ILE A 162 6.66 -16.00 4.89
C ILE A 162 7.14 -15.07 6.00
N VAL A 163 6.35 -14.93 7.07
CA VAL A 163 6.70 -14.09 8.22
C VAL A 163 7.97 -14.60 8.89
N ARG A 164 8.14 -15.92 9.04
CA ARG A 164 9.36 -16.53 9.61
C ARG A 164 10.61 -16.30 8.75
N ILE A 165 10.48 -16.33 7.43
CA ILE A 165 11.60 -16.14 6.50
C ILE A 165 11.95 -14.64 6.35
N ALA A 166 10.95 -13.76 6.40
CA ALA A 166 11.12 -12.33 6.22
C ALA A 166 11.69 -11.59 7.46
N GLY A 167 11.70 -12.23 8.64
CA GLY A 167 12.25 -11.69 9.89
C GLY A 167 11.20 -11.05 10.79
#